data_AF-A0A416HNL8-F1
#
_entry.id   AF-A0A416HNL8-F1
#
_cell.length_a   1.000
_cell.length_b   1.000
_cell.length_c   1.000
_cell.angle_alpha   90.00
_cell.angle_beta   90.00
_cell.angle_gamma   90.00
#
_symmetry.space_group_name_H-M   'P 1'
#
loop_
_entity.id
_entity.type
_entity.pdbx_description
1 polymer ?
#
loop_
_entity_poly.entity_id
_entity_poly.type
_entity_poly.pdbx_seq_one_letter_code
_entity_poly.pdbx_strand_id
1 'polypeptide(L)'
;MKENEREKEKGMIKLNFAGIGSREEMYRYLQGKLNLPESKGDNLDNIYAMLSEASGKIHIIVEGLAKSRKRLGSNLDGVLKTLRDAEAVTENLTIEVREQIEAGKEWMDNPAVVEQSCAYSRPVMVETDEKPVSHNSQEGLMYRAEGRPYIRLRYPNAMNVQLQIGDIMYPFLETEKDVWTVDLPLDAGFYYVHLYVDNCLALSPFLPVGYGFARPVNYIEIGPVPEFFQMKDVPHGDIRHEYYNSAVTGRTETCIVYVPPGYEENRDPYPVLYLQHGFGENERGWVWQGKVNHIMDNLLAREKAVPMLIVMANGMVMDETAEGESILRHNLFPEELVEDIIPFIEKKYRVKAGREFRAMAGLSMGSMQTSVTVCSHPELFAWEGLFSGFMHNFMGNNPDNSFLAVMKEERFQKEQRLFFRGMGRQDEFWEQFAEDDVFCEENKIPCVRKEYEGGHDWNVWRQCIRDFLPMLFQEKKPLP
;
A
#
# COMPACT_ATOMS: atom_id res chain seq x y z
N MET A 1 30.55 -14.84 14.76
CA MET A 1 29.36 -14.08 14.31
C MET A 1 28.81 -14.51 12.93
N LYS A 2 29.26 -15.63 12.32
CA LYS A 2 28.66 -16.20 11.10
C LYS A 2 27.87 -17.50 11.32
N GLU A 3 27.55 -17.83 12.58
CA GLU A 3 26.83 -19.06 12.95
C GLU A 3 25.36 -18.84 13.33
N ASN A 4 24.94 -17.60 13.64
CA ASN A 4 23.57 -17.33 14.11
C ASN A 4 22.51 -17.17 13.01
N GLU A 5 22.88 -17.14 11.73
CA GLU A 5 21.89 -17.13 10.62
C GLU A 5 21.53 -18.54 10.12
N ARG A 6 22.29 -19.58 10.47
CA ARG A 6 21.98 -20.96 10.11
C ARG A 6 20.99 -21.66 11.05
N GLU A 7 20.63 -21.04 12.18
CA GLU A 7 19.72 -21.67 13.15
C GLU A 7 18.24 -21.32 12.97
N LYS A 8 17.88 -20.34 12.12
CA LYS A 8 16.47 -19.98 11.86
C LYS A 8 15.77 -20.82 10.77
N GLU A 9 16.50 -21.65 10.02
CA GLU A 9 15.92 -22.56 9.02
C GLU A 9 15.56 -23.95 9.58
N LYS A 10 15.83 -24.24 10.86
CA LYS A 10 15.45 -25.51 11.49
C LYS A 10 13.94 -25.54 11.74
N GLY A 11 13.18 -25.90 10.72
CA GLY A 11 11.76 -26.20 10.85
C GLY A 11 11.00 -26.29 9.53
N MET A 12 11.45 -25.66 8.44
CA MET A 12 10.65 -25.61 7.21
C MET A 12 11.14 -26.62 6.14
N ILE A 13 10.24 -27.48 5.66
CA ILE A 13 10.51 -28.49 4.63
C ILE A 13 9.60 -28.25 3.43
N LYS A 14 10.16 -28.11 2.23
CA LYS A 14 9.39 -27.92 0.99
C LYS A 14 9.36 -29.19 0.13
N LEU A 15 8.16 -29.70 -0.14
CA LEU A 15 7.89 -30.86 -0.99
C LEU A 15 7.22 -30.41 -2.29
N ASN A 16 7.98 -30.31 -3.38
CA ASN A 16 7.47 -29.99 -4.70
C ASN A 16 7.40 -31.25 -5.57
N PHE A 17 6.19 -31.64 -5.96
CA PHE A 17 5.95 -32.83 -6.77
C PHE A 17 5.94 -32.54 -8.28
N ALA A 18 6.15 -31.30 -8.71
CA ALA A 18 6.15 -30.94 -10.12
C ALA A 18 7.29 -31.65 -10.86
N GLY A 19 6.95 -32.34 -11.96
CA GLY A 19 7.93 -33.03 -12.80
C GLY A 19 8.26 -34.46 -12.37
N ILE A 20 7.80 -34.93 -11.21
CA ILE A 20 7.94 -36.33 -10.79
C ILE A 20 7.05 -37.21 -11.68
N GLY A 21 7.69 -38.13 -12.40
CA GLY A 21 7.06 -38.91 -13.47
C GLY A 21 6.62 -40.30 -13.06
N SER A 22 7.26 -40.89 -12.05
CA SER A 22 6.95 -42.24 -11.57
C SER A 22 6.81 -42.34 -10.05
N ARG A 23 6.22 -43.44 -9.59
CA ARG A 23 6.07 -43.77 -8.17
C ARG A 23 7.44 -43.94 -7.49
N GLU A 24 8.38 -44.60 -8.15
CA GLU A 24 9.74 -44.83 -7.64
C GLU A 24 10.52 -43.52 -7.49
N GLU A 25 10.35 -42.59 -8.43
CA GLU A 25 10.94 -41.25 -8.35
C GLU A 25 10.36 -40.46 -7.18
N MET A 26 9.05 -40.55 -6.95
CA MET A 26 8.37 -39.92 -5.82
C MET A 26 8.93 -40.41 -4.47
N TYR A 27 9.11 -41.73 -4.31
CA TYR A 27 9.65 -42.28 -3.07
C TYR A 27 11.12 -41.91 -2.86
N ARG A 28 11.97 -41.96 -3.89
CA ARG A 28 13.36 -41.50 -3.77
C ARG A 28 13.45 -40.02 -3.42
N TYR A 29 12.59 -39.20 -4.02
CA TYR A 29 12.49 -37.77 -3.73
C TYR A 29 12.13 -37.53 -2.25
N LEU A 30 11.10 -38.22 -1.75
CA LEU A 30 10.67 -38.13 -0.35
C LEU A 30 11.74 -38.65 0.61
N GLN A 31 12.40 -39.76 0.28
CA GLN A 31 13.50 -40.32 1.06
C GLN A 31 14.63 -39.30 1.24
N GLY A 32 15.03 -38.62 0.17
CA GLY A 32 16.07 -37.59 0.24
C GLY A 32 15.63 -36.31 0.96
N LYS A 33 14.37 -35.88 0.78
CA LYS A 33 13.87 -34.65 1.41
C LYS A 33 13.55 -34.79 2.90
N LEU A 34 13.14 -35.97 3.33
CA LEU A 34 12.76 -36.28 4.71
C LEU A 34 13.83 -37.14 5.43
N ASN A 35 14.96 -37.40 4.79
CA ASN A 35 16.09 -38.15 5.35
C ASN A 35 15.67 -39.55 5.91
N LEU A 36 14.78 -40.24 5.20
CA LEU A 36 14.19 -41.51 5.64
C LEU A 36 15.19 -42.67 5.47
N PRO A 37 15.17 -43.69 6.36
CA PRO A 37 16.04 -44.86 6.23
C PRO A 37 15.80 -45.62 4.91
N GLU A 38 16.86 -46.22 4.36
CA GLU A 38 16.74 -47.12 3.20
C GLU A 38 15.92 -48.36 3.56
N SER A 39 14.67 -48.42 3.09
CA SER A 39 13.82 -49.60 3.20
C SER A 39 13.64 -50.29 1.85
N LYS A 40 13.63 -51.63 1.84
CA LYS A 40 13.18 -52.42 0.68
C LYS A 40 11.65 -52.40 0.62
N GLY A 41 11.07 -51.51 -0.19
CA GLY A 41 9.63 -51.45 -0.47
C GLY A 41 8.99 -50.07 -0.29
N ASP A 42 7.80 -49.91 -0.86
CA ASP A 42 7.01 -48.66 -0.95
C ASP A 42 6.29 -48.30 0.36
N ASN A 43 6.99 -48.18 1.49
CA ASN A 43 6.30 -48.01 2.76
C ASN A 43 6.17 -46.54 3.21
N LEU A 44 4.94 -46.00 3.14
CA LEU A 44 4.58 -44.69 3.68
C LEU A 44 4.69 -44.64 5.23
N ASP A 45 4.75 -45.79 5.90
CA ASP A 45 4.91 -45.88 7.36
C ASP A 45 6.17 -45.17 7.85
N ASN A 46 7.25 -45.12 7.05
CA ASN A 46 8.47 -44.41 7.41
C ASN A 46 8.28 -42.89 7.48
N ILE A 47 7.43 -42.34 6.60
CA ILE A 47 7.08 -40.91 6.60
C ILE A 47 6.28 -40.59 7.86
N TYR A 48 5.27 -41.42 8.14
CA TYR A 48 4.44 -41.26 9.33
C TYR A 48 5.28 -41.36 10.61
N ALA A 49 6.09 -42.42 10.76
CA ALA A 49 6.93 -42.64 11.94
C ALA A 49 7.87 -41.46 12.18
N MET A 50 8.61 -41.02 11.15
CA MET A 50 9.54 -39.89 11.23
C MET A 50 8.84 -38.61 11.69
N LEU A 51 7.67 -38.29 11.12
CA LEU A 51 6.93 -37.07 11.45
C LEU A 51 6.21 -37.17 12.80
N SER A 52 5.81 -38.36 13.23
CA SER A 52 5.17 -38.62 14.53
C SER A 52 6.15 -38.59 15.71
N GLU A 53 7.43 -38.85 15.46
CA GLU A 53 8.50 -38.86 16.47
C GLU A 53 9.32 -37.56 16.48
N ALA A 54 9.06 -36.64 15.55
CA ALA A 54 9.82 -35.41 15.43
C ALA A 54 9.57 -34.46 16.61
N SER A 55 10.63 -33.84 17.13
CA SER A 55 10.56 -32.83 18.19
C SER A 55 11.00 -31.46 17.68
N GLY A 56 10.16 -30.44 17.89
CA GLY A 56 10.37 -29.07 17.40
C GLY A 56 9.30 -28.61 16.41
N LYS A 57 9.25 -27.30 16.11
CA LYS A 57 8.27 -26.72 15.19
C LYS A 57 8.65 -27.05 13.75
N ILE A 58 7.88 -27.94 13.10
CA ILE A 58 8.10 -28.35 11.71
C ILE A 58 6.95 -27.82 10.85
N HIS A 59 7.27 -27.11 9.78
CA HIS A 59 6.32 -26.61 8.78
C HIS A 59 6.63 -27.24 7.42
N ILE A 60 5.73 -28.07 6.91
CA ILE A 60 5.88 -28.69 5.59
C ILE A 60 4.97 -28.02 4.59
N ILE A 61 5.55 -27.52 3.49
CA ILE A 61 4.80 -26.95 2.37
C ILE A 61 4.82 -27.95 1.22
N VAL A 62 3.63 -28.36 0.80
CA VAL A 62 3.42 -29.28 -0.34
C VAL A 62 2.90 -28.50 -1.54
N GLU A 63 3.58 -28.60 -2.69
CA GLU A 63 3.22 -27.90 -3.92
C GLU A 63 3.43 -28.77 -5.18
N GLY A 64 3.00 -28.28 -6.35
CA GLY A 64 3.22 -28.96 -7.63
C GLY A 64 2.31 -30.16 -7.89
N LEU A 65 1.16 -30.24 -7.20
CA LEU A 65 0.27 -31.39 -7.23
C LEU A 65 -0.45 -31.58 -8.57
N ALA A 66 -0.93 -30.51 -9.21
CA ALA A 66 -1.80 -30.62 -10.39
C ALA A 66 -1.13 -31.32 -11.59
N LYS A 67 0.13 -30.98 -11.90
CA LYS A 67 0.90 -31.59 -13.01
C LYS A 67 1.24 -33.08 -12.79
N SER A 68 1.23 -33.55 -11.54
CA SER A 68 1.63 -34.91 -11.17
C SER A 68 0.45 -35.77 -10.72
N ARG A 69 -0.70 -35.18 -10.33
CA ARG A 69 -1.93 -35.87 -9.92
C ARG A 69 -2.45 -36.83 -11.00
N LYS A 70 -2.35 -36.46 -12.30
CA LYS A 70 -2.75 -37.34 -13.42
C LYS A 70 -1.84 -38.57 -13.60
N ARG A 71 -0.57 -38.49 -13.19
CA ARG A 71 0.43 -39.57 -13.34
C ARG A 71 0.59 -40.43 -12.09
N LEU A 72 0.57 -39.80 -10.93
CA LEU A 72 0.81 -40.43 -9.63
C LEU A 72 -0.50 -40.89 -8.96
N GLY A 73 -1.64 -40.25 -9.28
CA GLY A 73 -2.97 -40.65 -8.84
C GLY A 73 -3.04 -40.96 -7.34
N SER A 74 -3.55 -42.16 -7.02
CA SER A 74 -3.71 -42.66 -5.65
C SER A 74 -2.42 -42.70 -4.82
N ASN A 75 -1.24 -42.72 -5.46
CA ASN A 75 0.03 -42.68 -4.73
C ASN A 75 0.28 -41.31 -4.11
N LEU A 76 -0.07 -40.23 -4.83
CA LEU A 76 0.05 -38.87 -4.33
C LEU A 76 -0.98 -38.59 -3.24
N ASP A 77 -2.21 -39.08 -3.44
CA ASP A 77 -3.26 -39.01 -2.42
C ASP A 77 -2.85 -39.79 -1.14
N GLY A 78 -2.17 -40.93 -1.29
CA GLY A 78 -1.60 -41.69 -0.19
C GLY A 78 -0.56 -40.89 0.61
N VAL A 79 0.37 -40.21 -0.06
CA VAL A 79 1.37 -39.36 0.60
C VAL A 79 0.71 -38.19 1.35
N LEU A 80 -0.23 -37.49 0.70
CA LEU A 80 -0.96 -36.38 1.32
C LEU A 80 -1.74 -36.83 2.55
N LYS A 81 -2.39 -37.99 2.47
CA LYS A 81 -3.08 -38.61 3.60
C LYS A 81 -2.10 -38.90 4.73
N THR A 82 -0.97 -39.55 4.45
CA THR A 82 0.06 -39.84 5.47
C THR A 82 0.59 -38.57 6.14
N LEU A 83 0.81 -37.49 5.40
CA LEU A 83 1.24 -36.20 5.96
C LEU A 83 0.18 -35.60 6.89
N ARG A 84 -1.10 -35.64 6.49
CA ARG A 84 -2.22 -35.15 7.31
C ARG A 84 -2.47 -36.01 8.55
N ASP A 85 -2.35 -37.33 8.42
CA ASP A 85 -2.46 -38.26 9.53
C ASP A 85 -1.36 -37.97 10.58
N ALA A 86 -0.13 -37.65 10.15
CA ALA A 86 0.95 -37.24 11.04
C ALA A 86 0.72 -35.86 11.68
N GLU A 87 0.23 -34.88 10.92
CA GLU A 87 -0.13 -33.55 11.43
C GLU A 87 -1.15 -33.63 12.59
N ALA A 88 -2.10 -34.56 12.50
CA ALA A 88 -3.15 -34.71 13.49
C ALA A 88 -2.65 -35.22 14.86
N VAL A 89 -1.47 -35.86 14.91
CA VAL A 89 -0.93 -36.50 16.13
C VAL A 89 0.37 -35.88 16.63
N THR A 90 1.03 -35.03 15.85
CA THR A 90 2.30 -34.39 16.22
C THR A 90 2.10 -32.94 16.63
N GLU A 91 2.39 -32.61 17.89
CA GLU A 91 2.35 -31.24 18.37
C GLU A 91 3.45 -30.39 17.70
N ASN A 92 3.07 -29.21 17.16
CA ASN A 92 3.95 -28.29 16.42
C ASN A 92 4.40 -28.74 15.01
N LEU A 93 3.70 -29.72 14.41
CA LEU A 93 3.78 -30.00 12.97
C LEU A 93 2.65 -29.27 12.24
N THR A 94 2.97 -28.49 11.21
CA THR A 94 1.99 -27.83 10.32
C THR A 94 2.23 -28.31 8.88
N ILE A 95 1.17 -28.74 8.20
CA ILE A 95 1.19 -29.14 6.79
C ILE A 95 0.35 -28.15 5.97
N GLU A 96 1.01 -27.43 5.09
CA GLU A 96 0.39 -26.51 4.15
C GLU A 96 0.37 -27.12 2.75
N VAL A 97 -0.82 -27.41 2.21
CA VAL A 97 -0.96 -27.92 0.85
C VAL A 97 -1.38 -26.78 -0.06
N ARG A 98 -0.50 -26.38 -0.97
CA ARG A 98 -0.77 -25.37 -2.00
C ARG A 98 -1.12 -26.11 -3.29
N GLU A 99 -2.42 -26.27 -3.55
CA GLU A 99 -2.86 -26.72 -4.87
C GLU A 99 -2.50 -25.66 -5.91
N GLN A 100 -1.98 -26.09 -7.05
CA GLN A 100 -1.55 -25.18 -8.10
C GLN A 100 -2.76 -24.40 -8.60
N ILE A 101 -2.64 -23.08 -8.58
CA ILE A 101 -3.65 -22.09 -9.00
C ILE A 101 -4.05 -22.37 -10.45
N GLU A 102 -5.32 -22.68 -10.71
CA GLU A 102 -5.86 -22.73 -12.07
C GLU A 102 -5.87 -21.31 -12.64
N ALA A 103 -4.84 -20.97 -13.43
CA ALA A 103 -4.59 -19.64 -14.00
C ALA A 103 -5.79 -19.01 -14.74
N GLY A 104 -6.76 -19.82 -15.18
CA GLY A 104 -7.93 -19.36 -15.93
C GLY A 104 -9.12 -18.86 -15.10
N LYS A 105 -9.23 -19.20 -13.81
CA LYS A 105 -10.46 -18.95 -13.04
C LYS A 105 -10.36 -17.83 -11.99
N GLU A 106 -9.20 -17.64 -11.37
CA GLU A 106 -9.04 -16.65 -10.28
C GLU A 106 -8.50 -15.27 -10.72
N TRP A 107 -8.13 -15.03 -11.97
CA TRP A 107 -7.59 -13.70 -12.35
C TRP A 107 -8.65 -12.59 -12.27
N MET A 108 -9.94 -12.91 -12.38
CA MET A 108 -11.03 -11.96 -12.10
C MET A 108 -11.20 -11.70 -10.59
N ASP A 109 -10.73 -12.61 -9.75
CA ASP A 109 -10.85 -12.56 -8.29
C ASP A 109 -9.54 -12.10 -7.62
N ASN A 110 -8.46 -11.88 -8.38
CA ASN A 110 -7.20 -11.33 -7.86
C ASN A 110 -7.38 -9.82 -7.63
N PRO A 111 -7.38 -9.35 -6.37
CA PRO A 111 -7.69 -7.96 -6.10
C PRO A 111 -6.63 -6.98 -6.59
N ALA A 112 -5.37 -7.43 -6.78
CA ALA A 112 -4.34 -6.61 -7.41
C ALA A 112 -4.69 -6.29 -8.88
N VAL A 113 -5.41 -7.20 -9.56
CA VAL A 113 -5.85 -7.05 -10.94
C VAL A 113 -7.06 -6.11 -11.04
N VAL A 114 -7.98 -6.21 -10.09
CA VAL A 114 -9.14 -5.31 -9.97
C VAL A 114 -8.69 -3.89 -9.61
N GLU A 115 -7.73 -3.74 -8.69
CA GLU A 115 -7.25 -2.44 -8.21
C GLU A 115 -6.49 -1.60 -9.25
N GLN A 116 -5.88 -2.23 -10.24
CA GLN A 116 -5.28 -1.54 -11.39
C GLN A 116 -6.31 -1.23 -12.49
N SER A 117 -7.50 -1.82 -12.44
CA SER A 117 -8.56 -1.57 -13.44
C SER A 117 -9.14 -0.15 -13.37
N CYS A 118 -8.93 0.57 -12.26
CA CYS A 118 -9.22 2.01 -12.15
C CYS A 118 -8.10 2.90 -12.71
N ALA A 119 -6.96 2.33 -13.09
CA ALA A 119 -5.81 3.01 -13.69
C ALA A 119 -5.37 2.29 -14.98
N TYR A 120 -6.21 2.41 -16.01
CA TYR A 120 -5.95 2.14 -17.44
C TYR A 120 -5.42 0.76 -17.90
N SER A 121 -4.92 -0.17 -17.06
CA SER A 121 -4.52 -1.52 -17.51
C SER A 121 -4.60 -2.59 -16.43
N ARG A 122 -4.96 -3.83 -16.82
CA ARG A 122 -5.08 -5.00 -15.92
C ARG A 122 -3.83 -5.88 -16.03
N PRO A 123 -3.24 -6.33 -14.90
CA PRO A 123 -2.19 -7.33 -14.93
C PRO A 123 -2.61 -8.62 -15.64
N VAL A 124 -1.72 -9.21 -16.43
CA VAL A 124 -1.98 -10.44 -17.21
C VAL A 124 -1.05 -11.57 -16.75
N MET A 125 -1.63 -12.74 -16.43
CA MET A 125 -0.86 -13.98 -16.18
C MET A 125 -0.41 -14.60 -17.50
N VAL A 126 0.84 -15.03 -17.60
CA VAL A 126 1.36 -15.79 -18.77
C VAL A 126 1.76 -17.21 -18.39
N GLU A 127 1.41 -18.19 -19.23
CA GLU A 127 1.85 -19.58 -19.08
C GLU A 127 3.33 -19.73 -19.45
N THR A 128 3.98 -20.79 -18.93
CA THR A 128 5.41 -21.09 -19.10
C THR A 128 5.85 -21.33 -20.55
N ASP A 129 4.91 -21.50 -21.48
CA ASP A 129 5.11 -21.75 -22.90
C ASP A 129 4.57 -20.62 -23.81
N GLU A 130 4.43 -19.41 -23.26
CA GLU A 130 4.18 -18.16 -24.00
C GLU A 130 2.94 -18.17 -24.92
N LYS A 131 1.84 -18.81 -24.51
CA LYS A 131 0.55 -18.60 -25.18
C LYS A 131 -0.36 -17.67 -24.36
N PRO A 132 -0.55 -16.41 -24.81
CA PRO A 132 -1.41 -15.45 -24.12
C PRO A 132 -2.89 -15.85 -24.22
N VAL A 133 -3.61 -15.75 -23.09
CA VAL A 133 -5.07 -15.80 -23.07
C VAL A 133 -5.59 -14.44 -23.54
N SER A 134 -6.41 -14.44 -24.59
CA SER A 134 -6.74 -13.22 -25.33
C SER A 134 -7.60 -12.22 -24.52
N HIS A 135 -7.10 -11.00 -24.32
CA HIS A 135 -7.78 -9.72 -24.58
C HIS A 135 -6.69 -8.65 -24.85
N ASN A 136 -6.65 -8.15 -26.08
CA ASN A 136 -5.95 -7.02 -26.72
C ASN A 136 -4.89 -6.09 -26.04
N SER A 137 -4.21 -6.44 -24.95
CA SER A 137 -2.96 -5.77 -24.58
C SER A 137 -1.97 -6.77 -23.99
N GLN A 138 -1.01 -7.21 -24.80
CA GLN A 138 0.16 -7.96 -24.33
C GLN A 138 1.23 -7.02 -23.70
N GLU A 139 0.82 -5.84 -23.23
CA GLU A 139 1.71 -4.80 -22.72
C GLU A 139 1.22 -4.32 -21.35
N GLY A 140 2.16 -4.09 -20.44
CA GLY A 140 1.90 -3.68 -19.06
C GLY A 140 2.60 -4.57 -18.03
N LEU A 141 2.13 -4.51 -16.79
CA LEU A 141 2.55 -5.42 -15.72
C LEU A 141 1.96 -6.82 -15.97
N MET A 142 2.78 -7.84 -15.85
CA MET A 142 2.44 -9.22 -16.08
C MET A 142 3.03 -10.10 -14.98
N TYR A 143 2.54 -11.33 -14.89
CA TYR A 143 3.00 -12.30 -13.91
C TYR A 143 3.36 -13.61 -14.60
N ARG A 144 4.57 -14.10 -14.30
CA ARG A 144 4.99 -15.45 -14.69
C ARG A 144 4.15 -16.50 -13.97
N ALA A 145 4.15 -17.73 -14.48
CA ALA A 145 3.39 -18.84 -13.89
C ALA A 145 3.77 -19.15 -12.43
N GLU A 146 5.02 -18.88 -12.04
CA GLU A 146 5.53 -18.99 -10.67
C GLU A 146 5.19 -17.80 -9.76
N GLY A 147 4.50 -16.77 -10.28
CA GLY A 147 4.06 -15.60 -9.53
C GLY A 147 5.04 -14.42 -9.54
N ARG A 148 6.17 -14.50 -10.27
CA ARG A 148 7.11 -13.39 -10.39
C ARG A 148 6.51 -12.27 -11.28
N PRO A 149 6.47 -11.01 -10.83
CA PRO A 149 6.03 -9.91 -11.67
C PRO A 149 7.11 -9.55 -12.72
N TYR A 150 6.67 -9.12 -13.89
CA TYR A 150 7.53 -8.59 -14.93
C TYR A 150 6.75 -7.57 -15.76
N ILE A 151 7.43 -6.65 -16.44
CA ILE A 151 6.79 -5.73 -17.38
C ILE A 151 7.11 -6.17 -18.80
N ARG A 152 6.12 -6.11 -19.70
CA ARG A 152 6.27 -6.29 -21.15
C ARG A 152 5.79 -5.04 -21.86
N LEU A 153 6.60 -4.45 -22.74
CA LEU A 153 6.25 -3.25 -23.50
C LEU A 153 6.84 -3.33 -24.91
N ARG A 154 6.18 -2.72 -25.89
CA ARG A 154 6.63 -2.68 -27.27
C ARG A 154 7.14 -1.29 -27.63
N TYR A 155 8.43 -1.19 -27.94
CA TYR A 155 9.08 0.03 -28.40
C TYR A 155 9.82 -0.22 -29.72
N PRO A 156 9.16 0.02 -30.87
CA PRO A 156 9.77 -0.22 -32.17
C PRO A 156 10.99 0.65 -32.42
N ASN A 157 12.06 0.01 -32.88
CA ASN A 157 13.36 0.65 -33.16
C ASN A 157 14.06 1.28 -31.95
N ALA A 158 13.59 1.04 -30.72
CA ALA A 158 14.34 1.44 -29.54
C ALA A 158 15.67 0.68 -29.50
N MET A 159 16.72 1.32 -28.99
CA MET A 159 18.03 0.72 -28.76
C MET A 159 18.20 0.28 -27.30
N ASN A 160 17.55 0.97 -26.37
CA ASN A 160 17.64 0.72 -24.94
C ASN A 160 16.30 1.04 -24.26
N VAL A 161 15.83 0.13 -23.40
CA VAL A 161 14.65 0.35 -22.55
C VAL A 161 15.03 -0.02 -21.12
N GLN A 162 14.76 0.88 -20.16
CA GLN A 162 15.12 0.69 -18.76
C GLN A 162 14.02 1.19 -17.84
N LEU A 163 13.80 0.49 -16.72
CA LEU A 163 12.93 0.93 -15.64
C LEU A 163 13.77 1.38 -14.46
N GLN A 164 13.51 2.56 -13.90
CA GLN A 164 14.07 2.97 -12.63
C GLN A 164 13.02 2.81 -11.53
N ILE A 165 13.41 2.22 -10.40
CA ILE A 165 12.63 2.18 -9.16
C ILE A 165 13.56 2.55 -8.01
N GLY A 166 13.26 3.66 -7.34
CA GLY A 166 14.22 4.29 -6.42
C GLY A 166 15.55 4.56 -7.12
N ASP A 167 16.65 4.12 -6.51
CA ASP A 167 18.00 4.26 -7.08
C ASP A 167 18.43 3.09 -7.98
N ILE A 168 17.55 2.11 -8.21
CA ILE A 168 17.88 0.90 -8.96
C ILE A 168 17.37 1.00 -10.40
N MET A 169 18.27 0.76 -11.35
CA MET A 169 17.97 0.64 -12.77
C MET A 169 17.82 -0.83 -13.18
N TYR A 170 16.67 -1.17 -13.75
CA TYR A 170 16.35 -2.48 -14.30
C TYR A 170 16.34 -2.40 -15.84
N PRO A 171 17.36 -2.94 -16.53
CA PRO A 171 17.38 -2.97 -17.98
C PRO A 171 16.37 -3.98 -18.51
N PHE A 172 15.62 -3.60 -19.53
CA PHE A 172 14.78 -4.54 -20.26
C PHE A 172 15.62 -5.37 -21.25
N LEU A 173 15.17 -6.57 -21.52
CA LEU A 173 15.66 -7.44 -22.57
C LEU A 173 14.67 -7.43 -23.74
N GLU A 174 15.17 -7.22 -24.96
CA GLU A 174 14.38 -7.43 -26.17
C GLU A 174 14.18 -8.95 -26.36
N THR A 175 12.99 -9.46 -26.02
CA THR A 175 12.69 -10.91 -26.08
C THR A 175 12.06 -11.32 -27.41
N GLU A 176 11.39 -10.39 -28.07
CA GLU A 176 10.91 -10.52 -29.45
C GLU A 176 11.22 -9.20 -30.17
N LYS A 177 11.20 -9.19 -31.50
CA LYS A 177 11.45 -7.95 -32.26
C LYS A 177 10.55 -6.82 -31.77
N ASP A 178 11.16 -5.71 -31.35
CA ASP A 178 10.54 -4.51 -30.79
C ASP A 178 9.85 -4.70 -29.42
N VAL A 179 9.91 -5.89 -28.82
CA VAL A 179 9.25 -6.22 -27.55
C VAL A 179 10.28 -6.38 -26.44
N TRP A 180 10.12 -5.56 -25.42
CA TRP A 180 11.02 -5.43 -24.29
C TRP A 180 10.36 -6.00 -23.05
N THR A 181 11.08 -6.83 -22.29
CA THR A 181 10.62 -7.35 -21.00
C THR A 181 11.63 -7.14 -19.88
N VAL A 182 11.14 -6.98 -18.65
CA VAL A 182 11.97 -6.90 -17.45
C VAL A 182 11.32 -7.63 -16.29
N ASP A 183 12.01 -8.62 -15.73
CA ASP A 183 11.58 -9.31 -14.50
C ASP A 183 11.84 -8.41 -13.29
N LEU A 184 10.87 -8.35 -12.38
CA LEU A 184 10.90 -7.49 -11.21
C LEU A 184 11.00 -8.36 -9.94
N PRO A 185 12.17 -8.49 -9.31
CA PRO A 185 12.32 -9.22 -8.05
C PRO A 185 11.87 -8.34 -6.87
N LEU A 186 10.64 -7.85 -6.93
CA LEU A 186 10.04 -6.94 -5.95
C LEU A 186 9.02 -7.69 -5.10
N ASP A 187 8.92 -7.25 -3.85
CA ASP A 187 7.85 -7.68 -2.95
C ASP A 187 6.51 -7.03 -3.33
N ALA A 188 5.44 -7.47 -2.67
CA ALA A 188 4.12 -6.88 -2.85
C ALA A 188 4.10 -5.43 -2.34
N GLY A 189 3.51 -4.54 -3.12
CA GLY A 189 3.38 -3.14 -2.76
C GLY A 189 3.30 -2.21 -3.97
N PHE A 190 3.24 -0.92 -3.64
CA PHE A 190 3.28 0.20 -4.55
C PHE A 190 4.72 0.60 -4.86
N TYR A 191 4.99 0.88 -6.14
CA TYR A 191 6.27 1.44 -6.58
C TYR A 191 6.04 2.50 -7.65
N TYR A 192 6.58 3.70 -7.44
CA TYR A 192 6.78 4.65 -8.54
C TYR A 192 7.83 4.08 -9.51
N VAL A 193 7.61 4.25 -10.82
CA VAL A 193 8.53 3.76 -11.84
C VAL A 193 8.81 4.84 -12.88
N HIS A 194 10.08 5.03 -13.23
CA HIS A 194 10.48 5.88 -14.35
C HIS A 194 10.96 5.02 -15.50
N LEU A 195 10.27 5.10 -16.63
CA LEU A 195 10.65 4.37 -17.83
C LEU A 195 11.54 5.23 -18.70
N TYR A 196 12.68 4.70 -19.12
CA TYR A 196 13.59 5.35 -20.06
C TYR A 196 13.62 4.55 -21.36
N VAL A 197 13.33 5.21 -22.48
CA VAL A 197 13.48 4.66 -23.84
C VAL A 197 14.54 5.48 -24.54
N ASP A 198 15.64 4.87 -24.92
CA ASP A 198 16.83 5.52 -25.49
C ASP A 198 17.36 6.66 -24.61
N ASN A 199 17.33 6.45 -23.29
CA ASN A 199 17.68 7.41 -22.24
C ASN A 199 16.75 8.63 -22.13
N CYS A 200 15.63 8.65 -22.86
CA CYS A 200 14.58 9.64 -22.69
C CYS A 200 13.53 9.12 -21.70
N LEU A 201 13.22 9.93 -20.68
CA LEU A 201 12.12 9.65 -19.77
C LEU A 201 10.81 9.60 -20.58
N ALA A 202 10.08 8.49 -20.45
CA ALA A 202 8.84 8.23 -21.16
C ALA A 202 7.74 7.81 -20.18
N LEU A 203 6.49 8.04 -20.58
CA LEU A 203 5.31 7.46 -19.94
C LEU A 203 4.80 6.32 -20.82
N SER A 204 4.53 5.18 -20.19
CA SER A 204 3.81 4.09 -20.83
C SER A 204 2.30 4.25 -20.60
N PRO A 205 1.47 4.25 -21.65
CA PRO A 205 0.01 4.22 -21.50
C PRO A 205 -0.50 2.85 -21.02
N PHE A 206 0.37 1.84 -20.97
CA PHE A 206 0.04 0.47 -20.52
C PHE A 206 0.33 0.23 -19.04
N LEU A 207 0.82 1.25 -18.33
CA LEU A 207 1.00 1.25 -16.89
C LEU A 207 0.12 2.34 -16.27
N PRO A 208 -0.36 2.18 -15.03
CA PRO A 208 -1.01 3.24 -14.28
C PRO A 208 -0.23 4.56 -14.33
N VAL A 209 -0.93 5.68 -14.50
CA VAL A 209 -0.35 7.03 -14.49
C VAL A 209 -0.90 7.77 -13.29
N GLY A 210 -0.02 8.14 -12.38
CA GLY A 210 -0.30 9.02 -11.26
C GLY A 210 0.39 10.38 -11.43
N TYR A 211 0.49 11.12 -10.33
CA TYR A 211 1.25 12.35 -10.24
C TYR A 211 2.14 12.31 -9.01
N GLY A 212 3.44 12.50 -9.20
CA GLY A 212 4.48 12.41 -8.17
C GLY A 212 5.78 12.99 -8.75
N PHE A 213 6.76 13.33 -7.90
CA PHE A 213 7.99 14.01 -8.35
C PHE A 213 7.72 15.29 -9.18
N ALA A 214 6.62 15.99 -8.86
CA ALA A 214 6.12 17.17 -9.55
C ALA A 214 5.83 16.97 -11.05
N ARG A 215 5.42 15.75 -11.45
CA ARG A 215 5.07 15.43 -12.85
C ARG A 215 4.11 14.23 -12.93
N PRO A 216 3.45 14.01 -14.08
CA PRO A 216 2.85 12.71 -14.36
C PRO A 216 3.92 11.61 -14.33
N VAL A 217 3.61 10.49 -13.70
CA VAL A 217 4.57 9.41 -13.48
C VAL A 217 3.85 8.06 -13.55
N ASN A 218 4.50 7.05 -14.11
CA ASN A 218 3.98 5.70 -14.00
C ASN A 218 4.20 5.14 -12.60
N TYR A 219 3.32 4.25 -12.17
CA TYR A 219 3.54 3.42 -10.99
C TYR A 219 3.08 1.99 -11.27
N ILE A 220 3.52 1.06 -10.44
CA ILE A 220 3.08 -0.33 -10.46
C ILE A 220 2.60 -0.73 -9.07
N GLU A 221 1.64 -1.66 -9.05
CA GLU A 221 1.11 -2.26 -7.83
C GLU A 221 1.36 -3.77 -7.89
N ILE A 222 2.40 -4.23 -7.19
CA ILE A 222 2.76 -5.64 -7.12
C ILE A 222 1.88 -6.33 -6.07
N GLY A 223 1.15 -7.37 -6.47
CA GLY A 223 0.35 -8.19 -5.58
C GLY A 223 1.14 -9.22 -4.74
N PRO A 224 0.49 -9.86 -3.76
CA PRO A 224 -0.93 -9.71 -3.42
C PRO A 224 -1.24 -8.35 -2.79
N VAL A 225 -2.28 -7.68 -3.30
CA VAL A 225 -2.72 -6.40 -2.75
C VAL A 225 -3.42 -6.62 -1.40
N PRO A 226 -3.09 -5.86 -0.34
CA PRO A 226 -3.77 -5.95 0.96
C PRO A 226 -5.29 -5.73 0.91
N GLU A 227 -6.02 -6.57 1.65
CA GLU A 227 -7.50 -6.64 1.64
C GLU A 227 -8.21 -5.32 2.01
N PHE A 228 -7.56 -4.43 2.76
CA PHE A 228 -8.21 -3.25 3.31
C PHE A 228 -8.45 -2.14 2.28
N PHE A 229 -7.71 -2.13 1.18
CA PHE A 229 -7.84 -1.12 0.11
C PHE A 229 -8.26 -1.71 -1.25
N GLN A 230 -8.65 -2.97 -1.26
CA GLN A 230 -9.27 -3.58 -2.44
C GLN A 230 -10.68 -3.05 -2.64
N MET A 231 -11.07 -2.85 -3.90
CA MET A 231 -12.42 -2.64 -4.35
C MET A 231 -13.21 -3.92 -4.09
N LYS A 232 -14.30 -3.77 -3.34
CA LYS A 232 -15.20 -4.85 -2.97
C LYS A 232 -16.60 -4.50 -3.43
N ASP A 233 -17.45 -5.51 -3.50
CA ASP A 233 -18.88 -5.31 -3.72
C ASP A 233 -19.54 -4.75 -2.45
N VAL A 234 -19.38 -3.43 -2.25
CA VAL A 234 -19.90 -2.66 -1.12
C VAL A 234 -20.46 -1.32 -1.64
N PRO A 235 -21.33 -0.63 -0.89
CA PRO A 235 -21.74 0.73 -1.27
C PRO A 235 -20.51 1.63 -1.42
N HIS A 236 -20.44 2.35 -2.55
CA HIS A 236 -19.31 3.21 -2.89
C HIS A 236 -19.67 4.69 -2.75
N GLY A 237 -18.73 5.47 -2.20
CA GLY A 237 -18.83 6.93 -2.16
C GLY A 237 -18.49 7.57 -3.51
N ASP A 238 -18.93 8.82 -3.69
CA ASP A 238 -18.57 9.60 -4.87
C ASP A 238 -17.19 10.24 -4.70
N ILE A 239 -16.42 10.30 -5.79
CA ILE A 239 -15.25 11.17 -5.93
C ILE A 239 -15.64 12.37 -6.79
N ARG A 240 -15.73 13.56 -6.17
CA ARG A 240 -16.13 14.81 -6.83
C ARG A 240 -14.94 15.71 -7.03
N HIS A 241 -14.75 16.18 -8.27
CA HIS A 241 -13.74 17.16 -8.60
C HIS A 241 -14.37 18.55 -8.59
N GLU A 242 -13.85 19.42 -7.72
CA GLU A 242 -14.42 20.70 -7.40
C GLU A 242 -13.49 21.85 -7.79
N TYR A 243 -14.10 22.98 -8.13
CA TYR A 243 -13.42 24.21 -8.52
C TYR A 243 -13.94 25.35 -7.64
N TYR A 244 -13.02 26.14 -7.09
CA TYR A 244 -13.33 27.29 -6.25
C TYR A 244 -12.38 28.45 -6.55
N ASN A 245 -12.83 29.67 -6.28
CA ASN A 245 -11.95 30.83 -6.39
C ASN A 245 -11.28 31.03 -5.04
N SER A 246 -9.95 31.07 -5.04
CA SER A 246 -9.10 31.27 -3.86
C SER A 246 -8.71 32.74 -3.79
N ALA A 247 -9.11 33.44 -2.72
CA ALA A 247 -8.67 34.80 -2.46
C ALA A 247 -7.20 34.84 -2.07
N VAL A 248 -6.70 33.79 -1.42
CA VAL A 248 -5.30 33.65 -0.99
C VAL A 248 -4.37 33.53 -2.19
N THR A 249 -4.71 32.69 -3.19
CA THR A 249 -3.87 32.53 -4.39
C THR A 249 -4.23 33.50 -5.52
N GLY A 250 -5.41 34.11 -5.47
CA GLY A 250 -5.94 34.96 -6.53
C GLY A 250 -6.35 34.20 -7.80
N ARG A 251 -6.49 32.87 -7.73
CA ARG A 251 -6.79 32.00 -8.88
C ARG A 251 -8.02 31.12 -8.63
N THR A 252 -8.51 30.51 -9.69
CA THR A 252 -9.42 29.36 -9.56
C THR A 252 -8.58 28.11 -9.30
N GLU A 253 -8.80 27.51 -8.14
CA GLU A 253 -8.10 26.33 -7.65
C GLU A 253 -9.04 25.13 -7.63
N THR A 254 -8.50 23.95 -7.35
CA THR A 254 -9.26 22.68 -7.38
C THR A 254 -9.05 21.85 -6.13
N CYS A 255 -10.05 21.04 -5.80
CA CYS A 255 -9.93 19.99 -4.80
C CYS A 255 -10.76 18.76 -5.19
N ILE A 256 -10.42 17.62 -4.60
CA ILE A 256 -11.19 16.38 -4.69
C ILE A 256 -11.93 16.17 -3.38
N VAL A 257 -13.20 15.80 -3.47
CA VAL A 257 -14.04 15.49 -2.30
C VAL A 257 -14.55 14.06 -2.43
N TYR A 258 -14.19 13.21 -1.47
CA TYR A 258 -14.91 11.96 -1.23
C TYR A 258 -16.19 12.25 -0.46
N VAL A 259 -17.30 11.73 -0.98
CA VAL A 259 -18.63 11.86 -0.39
C VAL A 259 -19.14 10.45 -0.07
N PRO A 260 -19.51 10.15 1.18
CA PRO A 260 -19.82 8.78 1.58
C PRO A 260 -21.10 8.25 0.89
N PRO A 261 -21.24 6.91 0.75
CA PRO A 261 -22.45 6.30 0.21
C PRO A 261 -23.72 6.78 0.93
N GLY A 262 -24.82 6.95 0.18
CA GLY A 262 -26.10 7.37 0.74
C GLY A 262 -26.22 8.87 1.04
N TYR A 263 -25.23 9.67 0.63
CA TYR A 263 -25.21 11.11 0.88
C TYR A 263 -26.45 11.81 0.32
N GLU A 264 -26.87 11.52 -0.91
CA GLU A 264 -27.97 12.23 -1.57
C GLU A 264 -29.35 11.91 -0.97
N GLU A 265 -29.50 10.70 -0.43
CA GLU A 265 -30.71 10.26 0.26
C GLU A 265 -30.81 10.82 1.68
N ASN A 266 -29.67 11.04 2.35
CA ASN A 266 -29.61 11.53 3.71
C ASN A 266 -29.57 13.08 3.77
N ARG A 267 -30.29 13.65 4.74
CA ARG A 267 -30.32 15.09 5.02
C ARG A 267 -29.38 15.51 6.16
N ASP A 268 -28.82 14.55 6.89
CA ASP A 268 -27.92 14.83 8.00
C ASP A 268 -26.60 15.46 7.54
N PRO A 269 -26.01 16.37 8.34
CA PRO A 269 -24.68 16.89 8.10
C PRO A 269 -23.58 15.89 8.49
N TYR A 270 -22.44 15.98 7.82
CA TYR A 270 -21.28 15.07 7.99
C TYR A 270 -20.08 15.82 8.60
N PRO A 271 -19.25 15.16 9.43
CA PRO A 271 -17.93 15.66 9.77
C PRO A 271 -17.00 15.66 8.54
N VAL A 272 -15.89 16.39 8.61
CA VAL A 272 -14.97 16.57 7.49
C VAL A 272 -13.53 16.28 7.91
N LEU A 273 -12.85 15.45 7.12
CA LEU A 273 -11.40 15.27 7.16
C LEU A 273 -10.77 16.05 5.99
N TYR A 274 -9.86 16.98 6.29
CA TYR A 274 -8.98 17.59 5.30
C TYR A 274 -7.68 16.78 5.22
N LEU A 275 -7.40 16.18 4.06
CA LEU A 275 -6.35 15.19 3.89
C LEU A 275 -5.32 15.63 2.85
N GLN A 276 -4.09 15.90 3.28
CA GLN A 276 -3.03 16.50 2.46
C GLN A 276 -1.98 15.49 1.97
N HIS A 277 -1.52 15.71 0.73
CA HIS A 277 -0.50 14.90 0.06
C HIS A 277 0.92 15.43 0.35
N GLY A 278 1.93 14.73 -0.18
CA GLY A 278 3.34 15.08 0.00
C GLY A 278 3.88 16.05 -1.05
N PHE A 279 5.16 16.40 -0.92
CA PHE A 279 5.85 17.24 -1.89
C PHE A 279 5.88 16.56 -3.27
N GLY A 280 5.61 17.33 -4.33
CA GLY A 280 5.62 16.84 -5.70
C GLY A 280 4.42 15.98 -6.10
N GLU A 281 3.43 15.84 -5.21
CA GLU A 281 2.13 15.22 -5.50
C GLU A 281 1.06 16.31 -5.74
N ASN A 282 -0.22 15.92 -5.85
CA ASN A 282 -1.34 16.83 -6.02
C ASN A 282 -2.64 16.30 -5.39
N GLU A 283 -3.76 17.00 -5.57
CA GLU A 283 -5.08 16.71 -4.99
C GLU A 283 -5.62 15.30 -5.31
N ARG A 284 -5.05 14.62 -6.31
CA ARG A 284 -5.47 13.29 -6.75
C ARG A 284 -4.73 12.15 -6.06
N GLY A 285 -3.62 12.44 -5.38
CA GLY A 285 -2.70 11.46 -4.80
C GLY A 285 -3.39 10.41 -3.93
N TRP A 286 -4.19 10.89 -2.98
CA TRP A 286 -4.91 10.04 -2.02
C TRP A 286 -5.97 9.13 -2.65
N VAL A 287 -6.51 9.49 -3.82
CA VAL A 287 -7.48 8.65 -4.53
C VAL A 287 -6.77 7.58 -5.35
N TRP A 288 -5.83 7.97 -6.22
CA TRP A 288 -5.24 7.01 -7.16
C TRP A 288 -4.16 6.14 -6.53
N GLN A 289 -3.14 6.77 -5.95
CA GLN A 289 -2.07 6.07 -5.25
C GLN A 289 -2.51 5.69 -3.85
N GLY A 290 -3.27 6.53 -3.15
CA GLY A 290 -3.67 6.28 -1.77
C GLY A 290 -4.88 5.36 -1.59
N LYS A 291 -5.72 5.19 -2.61
CA LYS A 291 -6.93 4.35 -2.59
C LYS A 291 -7.85 4.66 -1.40
N VAL A 292 -7.87 5.92 -0.95
CA VAL A 292 -8.59 6.33 0.27
C VAL A 292 -10.09 6.05 0.18
N ASN A 293 -10.68 6.15 -1.01
CA ASN A 293 -12.09 5.83 -1.25
C ASN A 293 -12.37 4.34 -1.00
N HIS A 294 -11.52 3.42 -1.48
CA HIS A 294 -11.70 2.00 -1.22
C HIS A 294 -11.53 1.67 0.27
N ILE A 295 -10.53 2.29 0.90
CA ILE A 295 -10.30 2.14 2.35
C ILE A 295 -11.54 2.60 3.13
N MET A 296 -12.06 3.79 2.80
CA MET A 296 -13.20 4.37 3.48
C MET A 296 -14.48 3.56 3.23
N ASP A 297 -14.78 3.18 1.98
CA ASP A 297 -15.95 2.35 1.64
C ASP A 297 -15.91 1.01 2.39
N ASN A 298 -14.75 0.35 2.42
CA ASN A 298 -14.57 -0.91 3.13
C ASN A 298 -14.75 -0.76 4.65
N LEU A 299 -14.30 0.37 5.23
CA LEU A 299 -14.50 0.66 6.65
C LEU A 299 -15.96 0.94 6.96
N LEU A 300 -16.66 1.69 6.09
CA LEU A 300 -18.08 1.99 6.23
C LEU A 300 -18.95 0.74 6.12
N ALA A 301 -18.68 -0.12 5.13
CA ALA A 301 -19.39 -1.38 4.96
C ALA A 301 -19.23 -2.34 6.16
N ARG A 302 -18.18 -2.14 6.97
CA ARG A 302 -17.90 -2.90 8.20
C ARG A 302 -18.29 -2.15 9.48
N GLU A 303 -18.92 -0.99 9.36
CA GLU A 303 -19.31 -0.12 10.47
C GLU A 303 -18.13 0.27 11.38
N LYS A 304 -16.92 0.38 10.81
CA LYS A 304 -15.68 0.69 11.54
C LYS A 304 -15.26 2.16 11.48
N ALA A 305 -15.91 2.97 10.67
CA ALA A 305 -15.65 4.41 10.58
C ALA A 305 -16.96 5.19 10.60
N VAL A 306 -16.91 6.42 11.10
CA VAL A 306 -18.02 7.37 11.00
C VAL A 306 -18.10 7.87 9.55
N PRO A 307 -19.28 7.86 8.89
CA PRO A 307 -19.45 8.51 7.59
C PRO A 307 -19.00 9.97 7.63
N MET A 308 -18.09 10.37 6.75
CA MET A 308 -17.48 11.69 6.71
C MET A 308 -17.15 12.10 5.28
N LEU A 309 -17.04 13.42 5.04
CA LEU A 309 -16.42 13.94 3.83
C LEU A 309 -14.89 13.87 3.98
N ILE A 310 -14.18 13.56 2.90
CA ILE A 310 -12.71 13.69 2.85
C ILE A 310 -12.35 14.67 1.75
N VAL A 311 -11.75 15.80 2.10
CA VAL A 311 -11.37 16.88 1.19
C VAL A 311 -9.86 16.84 0.97
N MET A 312 -9.45 16.69 -0.29
CA MET A 312 -8.06 16.60 -0.72
C MET A 312 -7.80 17.77 -1.68
N ALA A 313 -7.01 18.73 -1.25
CA ALA A 313 -6.65 19.90 -2.05
C ALA A 313 -5.18 19.83 -2.49
N ASN A 314 -4.78 20.68 -3.43
CA ASN A 314 -3.39 20.78 -3.85
C ASN A 314 -2.57 21.61 -2.86
N GLY A 315 -1.76 20.96 -2.03
CA GLY A 315 -0.87 21.61 -1.07
C GLY A 315 0.38 22.25 -1.69
N MET A 316 0.65 22.03 -2.98
CA MET A 316 1.80 22.61 -3.70
C MET A 316 1.43 24.00 -4.26
N VAL A 317 1.16 24.95 -3.39
CA VAL A 317 0.77 26.32 -3.78
C VAL A 317 1.99 27.06 -4.37
N MET A 318 1.98 27.19 -5.70
CA MET A 318 3.04 27.85 -6.47
C MET A 318 2.74 29.33 -6.69
N ASP A 319 3.76 30.17 -6.54
CA ASP A 319 3.75 31.60 -6.81
C ASP A 319 4.88 31.96 -7.80
N GLU A 320 4.80 33.12 -8.43
CA GLU A 320 5.79 33.61 -9.40
C GLU A 320 6.54 34.81 -8.81
N THR A 321 7.87 34.74 -8.79
CA THR A 321 8.69 35.86 -8.32
C THR A 321 8.67 37.02 -9.33
N ALA A 322 9.14 38.20 -8.92
CA ALA A 322 9.28 39.34 -9.82
C ALA A 322 10.22 39.04 -11.01
N GLU A 323 11.09 38.05 -10.87
CA GLU A 323 12.03 37.56 -11.86
C GLU A 323 11.45 36.45 -12.76
N GLY A 324 10.19 36.05 -12.55
CA GLY A 324 9.49 35.03 -13.33
C GLY A 324 9.78 33.58 -12.91
N GLU A 325 10.37 33.38 -11.73
CA GLU A 325 10.66 32.04 -11.20
C GLU A 325 9.44 31.50 -10.44
N SER A 326 9.03 30.27 -10.74
CA SER A 326 7.97 29.61 -9.96
C SER A 326 8.56 29.02 -8.69
N ILE A 327 8.08 29.47 -7.54
CA ILE A 327 8.53 29.03 -6.22
C ILE A 327 7.38 28.44 -5.41
N LEU A 328 7.67 27.38 -4.65
CA LEU A 328 6.73 26.82 -3.69
C LEU A 328 6.62 27.76 -2.48
N ARG A 329 5.41 28.24 -2.21
CA ARG A 329 5.10 29.04 -1.01
C ARG A 329 4.53 28.12 0.06
N HIS A 330 5.42 27.45 0.79
CA HIS A 330 5.07 26.43 1.80
C HIS A 330 4.10 26.93 2.90
N ASN A 331 4.01 28.24 3.11
CA ASN A 331 3.15 28.86 4.12
C ASN A 331 1.74 29.25 3.62
N LEU A 332 1.46 29.24 2.32
CA LEU A 332 0.17 29.71 1.79
C LEU A 332 -0.96 28.69 1.92
N PHE A 333 -0.64 27.39 1.87
CA PHE A 333 -1.69 26.37 1.94
C PHE A 333 -2.51 26.41 3.26
N PRO A 334 -1.90 26.58 4.45
CA PRO A 334 -2.67 26.80 5.68
C PRO A 334 -3.68 27.95 5.59
N GLU A 335 -3.28 29.09 5.00
CA GLU A 335 -4.15 30.25 4.81
C GLU A 335 -5.28 29.92 3.82
N GLU A 336 -4.96 29.34 2.66
CA GLU A 336 -5.95 28.94 1.65
C GLU A 336 -6.97 27.92 2.20
N LEU A 337 -6.51 26.98 3.03
CA LEU A 337 -7.38 26.00 3.67
C LEU A 337 -8.42 26.68 4.56
N VAL A 338 -7.97 27.61 5.40
CA VAL A 338 -8.81 28.28 6.40
C VAL A 338 -9.73 29.33 5.77
N GLU A 339 -9.19 30.16 4.87
CA GLU A 339 -9.91 31.31 4.32
C GLU A 339 -10.79 30.95 3.12
N ASP A 340 -10.41 29.95 2.32
CA ASP A 340 -11.09 29.66 1.05
C ASP A 340 -11.72 28.26 1.01
N ILE A 341 -10.94 27.20 1.31
CA ILE A 341 -11.41 25.82 1.15
C ILE A 341 -12.50 25.47 2.17
N ILE A 342 -12.27 25.71 3.46
CA ILE A 342 -13.24 25.40 4.51
C ILE A 342 -14.59 26.10 4.24
N PRO A 343 -14.63 27.43 3.99
CA PRO A 343 -15.88 28.11 3.66
C PRO A 343 -16.55 27.59 2.38
N PHE A 344 -15.77 27.25 1.34
CA PHE A 344 -16.31 26.67 0.12
C PHE A 344 -17.01 25.33 0.39
N ILE A 345 -16.36 24.44 1.14
CA ILE A 345 -16.90 23.12 1.47
C ILE A 345 -18.16 23.25 2.33
N GLU A 346 -18.16 24.09 3.36
CA GLU A 346 -19.33 24.30 4.24
C GLU A 346 -20.52 24.93 3.53
N LYS A 347 -20.26 25.75 2.50
CA LYS A 347 -21.32 26.34 1.67
C LYS A 347 -21.92 25.32 0.71
N LYS A 348 -21.10 24.42 0.16
CA LYS A 348 -21.51 23.49 -0.91
C LYS A 348 -22.05 22.16 -0.38
N TYR A 349 -21.51 21.69 0.74
CA TYR A 349 -21.81 20.39 1.32
C TYR A 349 -22.50 20.52 2.68
N ARG A 350 -23.30 19.50 3.04
CA ARG A 350 -23.88 19.32 4.38
C ARG A 350 -22.80 18.96 5.39
N VAL A 351 -22.25 19.97 6.06
CA VAL A 351 -21.15 19.84 7.03
C VAL A 351 -21.62 20.11 8.46
N LYS A 352 -21.11 19.32 9.42
CA LYS A 352 -21.24 19.62 10.86
C LYS A 352 -20.26 20.73 11.23
N ALA A 353 -20.76 21.83 11.76
CA ALA A 353 -19.93 22.94 12.20
C ALA A 353 -19.21 22.65 13.53
N GLY A 354 -18.03 23.24 13.70
CA GLY A 354 -17.24 23.20 14.93
C GLY A 354 -16.08 22.20 14.90
N ARG A 355 -15.04 22.50 15.67
CA ARG A 355 -13.77 21.73 15.67
C ARG A 355 -13.92 20.25 15.94
N GLU A 356 -14.91 19.88 16.75
CA GLU A 356 -15.18 18.49 17.12
C GLU A 356 -15.55 17.62 15.91
N PHE A 357 -15.99 18.23 14.80
CA PHE A 357 -16.36 17.58 13.55
C PHE A 357 -15.41 17.90 12.40
N ARG A 358 -14.24 18.45 12.69
CA ARG A 358 -13.22 18.78 11.70
C ARG A 358 -11.86 18.20 12.07
N ALA A 359 -11.36 17.37 11.18
CA ALA A 359 -10.05 16.72 11.27
C ALA A 359 -9.12 17.25 10.17
N MET A 360 -7.82 17.22 10.44
CA MET A 360 -6.81 17.41 9.41
C MET A 360 -5.73 16.33 9.54
N ALA A 361 -5.29 15.80 8.42
CA ALA A 361 -4.17 14.88 8.36
C ALA A 361 -3.37 15.07 7.08
N GLY A 362 -2.13 14.63 7.06
CA GLY A 362 -1.32 14.68 5.85
C GLY A 362 -0.06 13.86 5.92
N LEU A 363 0.51 13.59 4.75
CA LEU A 363 1.74 12.81 4.60
C LEU A 363 2.95 13.70 4.28
N SER A 364 4.13 13.41 4.83
CA SER A 364 5.39 14.12 4.50
C SER A 364 5.24 15.64 4.62
N MET A 365 5.42 16.42 3.54
CA MET A 365 5.11 17.85 3.49
C MET A 365 3.70 18.20 4.01
N GLY A 366 2.68 17.43 3.63
CA GLY A 366 1.31 17.61 4.07
C GLY A 366 1.13 17.42 5.58
N SER A 367 2.01 16.67 6.24
CA SER A 367 2.01 16.57 7.70
C SER A 367 2.51 17.86 8.36
N MET A 368 3.53 18.51 7.81
CA MET A 368 3.97 19.83 8.30
C MET A 368 2.87 20.87 8.09
N GLN A 369 2.24 20.88 6.92
CA GLN A 369 1.09 21.74 6.65
C GLN A 369 -0.04 21.47 7.66
N THR A 370 -0.28 20.20 8.00
CA THR A 370 -1.25 19.81 9.03
C THR A 370 -0.89 20.38 10.40
N SER A 371 0.33 20.14 10.87
CA SER A 371 0.83 20.60 12.17
C SER A 371 0.75 22.13 12.30
N VAL A 372 1.25 22.85 11.28
CA VAL A 372 1.18 24.32 11.21
C VAL A 372 -0.26 24.80 11.28
N THR A 373 -1.16 24.21 10.48
CA THR A 373 -2.55 24.68 10.39
C THR A 373 -3.32 24.41 11.67
N VAL A 374 -3.24 23.18 12.21
CA VAL A 374 -3.96 22.78 13.43
C VAL A 374 -3.49 23.60 14.63
N CYS A 375 -2.18 23.85 14.75
CA CYS A 375 -1.64 24.63 15.87
C CYS A 375 -1.88 26.13 15.73
N SER A 376 -1.94 26.66 14.51
CA SER A 376 -2.24 28.07 14.28
C SER A 376 -3.74 28.37 14.43
N HIS A 377 -4.58 27.35 14.22
CA HIS A 377 -6.04 27.42 14.30
C HIS A 377 -6.65 26.31 15.19
N PRO A 378 -6.26 26.23 16.47
CA PRO A 378 -6.74 25.18 17.39
C PRO A 378 -8.26 25.24 17.61
N GLU A 379 -8.88 26.40 17.37
CA GLU A 379 -10.33 26.60 17.40
C GLU A 379 -11.08 25.92 16.26
N LEU A 380 -10.39 25.53 15.18
CA LEU A 380 -10.99 24.92 13.99
C LEU A 380 -10.86 23.40 13.95
N PHE A 381 -9.87 22.81 14.62
CA PHE A 381 -9.57 21.38 14.50
C PHE A 381 -9.45 20.70 15.85
N ALA A 382 -10.01 19.50 15.97
CA ALA A 382 -9.89 18.67 17.16
C ALA A 382 -9.17 17.33 16.91
N TRP A 383 -8.82 17.03 15.66
CA TRP A 383 -8.26 15.75 15.27
C TRP A 383 -7.11 15.99 14.28
N GLU A 384 -5.94 15.45 14.60
CA GLU A 384 -4.71 15.69 13.87
C GLU A 384 -4.01 14.36 13.56
N GLY A 385 -3.57 14.18 12.31
CA GLY A 385 -2.85 12.99 11.86
C GLY A 385 -1.61 13.32 11.03
N LEU A 386 -0.44 12.91 11.51
CA LEU A 386 0.84 13.11 10.82
C LEU A 386 1.36 11.75 10.31
N PHE A 387 1.44 11.59 8.99
CA PHE A 387 1.89 10.35 8.35
C PHE A 387 3.27 10.55 7.72
N SER A 388 4.26 9.73 8.11
CA SER A 388 5.66 9.85 7.70
C SER A 388 6.11 11.31 7.66
N GLY A 389 5.94 12.01 8.76
CA GLY A 389 6.29 13.41 8.80
C GLY A 389 6.21 14.00 10.19
N PHE A 390 5.99 15.31 10.25
CA PHE A 390 6.70 16.14 11.21
C PHE A 390 5.77 17.11 11.91
N MET A 391 6.01 17.26 13.22
CA MET A 391 5.44 18.34 14.01
C MET A 391 6.15 19.64 13.69
N HIS A 392 7.49 19.58 13.63
CA HIS A 392 8.32 20.73 13.32
C HIS A 392 8.33 21.04 11.82
N ASN A 393 8.19 22.32 11.50
CA ASN A 393 8.51 22.82 10.18
C ASN A 393 10.04 22.89 10.03
N PHE A 394 10.55 22.33 8.94
CA PHE A 394 11.95 22.50 8.53
C PHE A 394 12.09 23.00 7.09
N MET A 395 10.98 23.40 6.45
CA MET A 395 10.99 23.96 5.11
C MET A 395 11.37 25.45 5.14
N GLY A 396 12.14 25.88 4.14
CA GLY A 396 12.60 27.26 3.99
C GLY A 396 13.90 27.58 4.73
N ASN A 397 14.41 28.80 4.54
CA ASN A 397 15.73 29.21 5.05
C ASN A 397 15.75 29.52 6.56
N ASN A 398 14.58 29.77 7.17
CA ASN A 398 14.43 30.04 8.60
C ASN A 398 13.04 29.57 9.04
N PRO A 399 12.85 28.26 9.26
CA PRO A 399 11.54 27.72 9.55
C PRO A 399 11.04 28.22 10.92
N ASP A 400 9.87 28.85 10.92
CA ASP A 400 9.19 29.23 12.16
C ASP A 400 8.48 28.01 12.75
N ASN A 401 8.75 27.74 14.03
CA ASN A 401 8.14 26.67 14.83
C ASN A 401 7.39 27.22 16.06
N SER A 402 7.15 28.53 16.11
CA SER A 402 6.45 29.20 17.21
C SER A 402 5.03 28.67 17.41
N PHE A 403 4.39 28.19 16.35
CA PHE A 403 3.05 27.58 16.38
C PHE A 403 2.97 26.38 17.35
N LEU A 404 4.06 25.62 17.55
CA LEU A 404 4.08 24.47 18.46
C LEU A 404 3.95 24.86 19.94
N ALA A 405 4.06 26.15 20.28
CA ALA A 405 3.85 26.61 21.65
C ALA A 405 2.47 26.21 22.19
N VAL A 406 1.44 26.20 21.33
CA VAL A 406 0.07 25.83 21.73
C VAL A 406 -0.02 24.37 22.18
N MET A 407 0.79 23.47 21.61
CA MET A 407 0.76 22.05 21.97
C MET A 407 1.23 21.80 23.41
N LYS A 408 1.97 22.75 24.01
CA LYS A 408 2.42 22.71 25.40
C LYS A 408 1.34 23.14 26.39
N GLU A 409 0.26 23.76 25.90
CA GLU A 409 -0.82 24.25 26.74
C GLU A 409 -1.72 23.10 27.21
N GLU A 410 -1.94 23.00 28.53
CA GLU A 410 -2.80 21.97 29.12
C GLU A 410 -4.23 22.01 28.54
N ARG A 411 -4.71 23.20 28.19
CA ARG A 411 -6.02 23.37 27.55
C ARG A 411 -6.05 22.69 26.19
N PHE A 412 -5.08 22.96 25.32
CA PHE A 412 -5.00 22.35 24.00
C PHE A 412 -4.93 20.82 24.11
N GLN A 413 -4.05 20.29 24.97
CA GLN A 413 -3.91 18.85 25.20
C GLN A 413 -5.21 18.19 25.68
N LYS A 414 -5.98 18.87 26.54
CA LYS A 414 -7.28 18.38 27.02
C LYS A 414 -8.37 18.46 25.95
N GLU A 415 -8.37 19.51 25.13
CA GLU A 415 -9.39 19.74 24.11
C GLU A 415 -9.10 18.99 22.80
N GLN A 416 -7.85 18.62 22.51
CA GLN A 416 -7.50 17.81 21.35
C GLN A 416 -8.06 16.39 21.50
N ARG A 417 -8.87 15.94 20.54
CA ARG A 417 -9.55 14.63 20.57
C ARG A 417 -8.63 13.50 20.15
N LEU A 418 -7.80 13.76 19.16
CA LEU A 418 -6.80 12.83 18.67
C LEU A 418 -5.60 13.60 18.14
N PHE A 419 -4.42 13.15 18.53
CA PHE A 419 -3.17 13.47 17.86
C PHE A 419 -2.50 12.15 17.49
N PHE A 420 -2.45 11.85 16.19
CA PHE A 420 -1.93 10.60 15.64
C PHE A 420 -0.62 10.86 14.91
N ARG A 421 0.38 10.02 15.15
CA ARG A 421 1.67 10.06 14.47
C ARG A 421 2.04 8.66 14.00
N GLY A 422 2.34 8.50 12.71
CA GLY A 422 2.65 7.20 12.13
C GLY A 422 3.77 7.26 11.09
N MET A 423 4.79 6.40 11.18
CA MET A 423 5.91 6.38 10.21
C MET A 423 6.41 4.94 9.95
N GLY A 424 6.99 4.73 8.77
CA GLY A 424 7.69 3.48 8.41
C GLY A 424 9.06 3.38 9.09
N ARG A 425 9.47 2.19 9.51
CA ARG A 425 10.76 1.95 10.20
C ARG A 425 11.98 2.13 9.31
N GLN A 426 11.79 2.08 7.99
CA GLN A 426 12.84 2.28 7.00
C GLN A 426 12.69 3.64 6.31
N ASP A 427 11.86 4.53 6.86
CA ASP A 427 11.69 5.90 6.37
C ASP A 427 12.98 6.70 6.60
N GLU A 428 13.40 7.46 5.59
CA GLU A 428 14.66 8.21 5.64
C GLU A 428 14.63 9.34 6.67
N PHE A 429 13.43 9.76 7.10
CA PHE A 429 13.24 10.80 8.10
C PHE A 429 12.93 10.26 9.51
N TRP A 430 13.34 9.03 9.79
CA TRP A 430 13.11 8.38 11.09
C TRP A 430 13.69 9.18 12.27
N GLU A 431 14.85 9.81 12.08
CA GLU A 431 15.50 10.59 13.14
C GLU A 431 14.64 11.79 13.55
N GLN A 432 14.08 12.54 12.60
CA GLN A 432 13.18 13.68 12.87
C GLN A 432 11.88 13.22 13.55
N PHE A 433 11.36 12.06 13.17
CA PHE A 433 10.21 11.47 13.83
C PHE A 433 10.51 11.09 15.29
N ALA A 434 11.71 10.58 15.57
CA ALA A 434 12.15 10.30 16.93
C ALA A 434 12.40 11.58 17.75
N GLU A 435 12.89 12.66 17.15
CA GLU A 435 13.03 13.96 17.81
C GLU A 435 11.68 14.54 18.25
N ASP A 436 10.65 14.40 17.40
CA ASP A 436 9.27 14.77 17.75
C ASP A 436 8.71 13.91 18.91
N ASP A 437 9.16 12.66 19.07
CA ASP A 437 8.81 11.84 20.23
C ASP A 437 9.35 12.44 21.52
N VAL A 438 10.62 12.87 21.53
CA VAL A 438 11.24 13.56 22.66
C VAL A 438 10.46 14.83 23.01
N PHE A 439 10.11 15.64 21.99
CA PHE A 439 9.29 16.84 22.21
C PHE A 439 7.93 16.50 22.86
N CYS A 440 7.25 15.45 22.38
CA CYS A 440 5.99 15.00 22.97
C CYS A 440 6.15 14.55 24.42
N GLU A 441 7.18 13.76 24.72
CA GLU A 441 7.47 13.25 26.06
C GLU A 441 7.78 14.37 27.06
N GLU A 442 8.68 15.29 26.70
CA GLU A 442 9.09 16.41 27.56
C GLU A 442 7.91 17.34 27.90
N ASN A 443 7.01 17.54 26.95
CA ASN A 443 5.85 18.43 27.08
C ASN A 443 4.56 17.69 27.46
N LYS A 444 4.63 16.38 27.70
CA LYS A 444 3.52 15.49 28.08
C LYS A 444 2.34 15.54 27.11
N ILE A 445 2.63 15.68 25.81
CA ILE A 445 1.63 15.78 24.75
C ILE A 445 1.07 14.37 24.50
N PRO A 446 -0.23 14.12 24.75
CA PRO A 446 -0.83 12.82 24.47
C PRO A 446 -0.88 12.57 22.97
N CYS A 447 -0.27 11.48 22.49
CA CYS A 447 -0.33 11.09 21.09
C CYS A 447 -0.52 9.58 20.95
N VAL A 448 -1.23 9.17 19.89
CA VAL A 448 -1.27 7.79 19.41
C VAL A 448 -0.11 7.64 18.43
N ARG A 449 0.92 6.91 18.82
CA ARG A 449 2.11 6.68 18.00
C ARG A 449 2.09 5.29 17.38
N LYS A 450 2.30 5.22 16.06
CA LYS A 450 2.37 3.94 15.33
C LYS A 450 3.61 3.85 14.46
N GLU A 451 4.13 2.64 14.35
CA GLU A 451 5.22 2.28 13.45
C GLU A 451 4.73 1.24 12.46
N TYR A 452 5.23 1.33 11.23
CA TYR A 452 4.93 0.40 10.16
C TYR A 452 6.23 -0.15 9.57
N GLU A 453 6.17 -1.30 8.92
CA GLU A 453 7.26 -1.72 8.02
C GLU A 453 7.06 -0.99 6.67
N GLY A 454 8.16 -0.49 6.11
CA GLY A 454 8.21 0.29 4.87
C GLY A 454 9.03 1.58 5.00
N GLY A 455 9.29 2.19 3.85
CA GLY A 455 9.99 3.47 3.73
C GLY A 455 9.05 4.66 3.59
N HIS A 456 9.55 5.72 2.97
CA HIS A 456 8.81 6.97 2.75
C HIS A 456 7.90 6.91 1.50
N ASP A 457 6.89 6.04 1.53
CA ASP A 457 6.05 5.78 0.35
C ASP A 457 4.58 5.40 0.68
N TRP A 458 3.78 5.26 -0.39
CA TRP A 458 2.36 4.93 -0.30
C TRP A 458 2.05 3.59 0.39
N ASN A 459 3.00 2.65 0.49
CA ASN A 459 2.81 1.41 1.25
C ASN A 459 2.60 1.70 2.74
N VAL A 460 3.26 2.73 3.28
CA VAL A 460 3.11 3.16 4.67
C VAL A 460 1.89 4.07 4.82
N TRP A 461 1.72 5.06 3.95
CA TRP A 461 0.65 6.06 4.10
C TRP A 461 -0.76 5.46 4.00
N ARG A 462 -0.93 4.41 3.18
CA ARG A 462 -2.18 3.61 3.14
C ARG A 462 -2.47 2.93 4.48
N GLN A 463 -1.45 2.45 5.19
CA GLN A 463 -1.62 1.84 6.51
C GLN A 463 -1.95 2.90 7.56
N CYS A 464 -1.30 4.07 7.49
CA CYS A 464 -1.61 5.19 8.37
C CYS A 464 -3.07 5.62 8.25
N ILE A 465 -3.57 5.89 7.04
CA ILE A 465 -4.96 6.33 6.86
C ILE A 465 -5.97 5.25 7.24
N ARG A 466 -5.66 3.96 6.98
CA ARG A 466 -6.48 2.81 7.41
C ARG A 466 -6.67 2.78 8.92
N ASP A 467 -5.62 3.08 9.68
CA ASP A 467 -5.65 3.04 11.14
C ASP A 467 -6.23 4.33 11.74
N PHE A 468 -6.07 5.46 11.05
CA PHE A 468 -6.54 6.76 11.49
C PHE A 468 -8.05 6.95 11.31
N LEU A 469 -8.62 6.59 10.15
CA LEU A 469 -10.03 6.80 9.83
C LEU A 469 -11.01 6.23 10.89
N PRO A 470 -10.82 5.01 11.43
CA PRO A 470 -11.67 4.46 12.49
C PRO A 470 -11.64 5.25 13.80
N MET A 471 -10.57 6.00 14.07
CA MET A 471 -10.40 6.76 15.31
C MET A 471 -11.11 8.11 15.27
N LEU A 472 -11.43 8.62 14.09
CA LEU A 472 -12.01 9.95 13.90
C LEU A 472 -13.48 10.01 14.33
N PHE A 473 -13.84 11.15 14.93
CA PHE A 473 -15.23 11.53 15.26
C PHE A 473 -15.97 10.55 16.17
N GLN A 474 -15.23 9.70 16.88
CA GLN A 474 -15.74 8.79 17.89
C GLN A 474 -16.15 9.58 19.16
N GLU A 475 -17.18 9.13 19.86
CA GLU A 475 -17.63 9.79 21.10
C GLU A 475 -16.57 9.70 22.22
N LYS A 476 -15.77 8.63 22.22
CA LYS A 476 -14.69 8.40 23.17
C LYS A 476 -13.34 8.68 22.50
N LYS A 477 -12.44 9.38 23.20
CA LYS A 477 -11.07 9.55 22.74
C LYS A 477 -10.38 8.18 22.61
N PRO A 478 -9.61 7.93 21.54
CA PRO A 478 -8.73 6.77 21.46
C PRO A 478 -7.74 6.78 22.64
N LEU A 479 -7.42 5.59 23.16
CA LEU A 479 -6.35 5.48 24.15
C LEU A 479 -5.00 5.71 23.45
N PRO A 480 -4.07 6.46 24.08
CA PRO A 480 -2.72 6.67 23.56
C PRO A 480 -1.97 5.37 23.27
#